data_AF-A0AA42YEK4-F1
#
_entry.id   AF-A0AA42YEK4-F1
#
_cell.length_a   1.000
_cell.length_b   1.000
_cell.length_c   1.000
_cell.angle_alpha   90.00
_cell.angle_beta   90.00
_cell.angle_gamma   90.00
#
_symmetry.space_group_name_H-M   'P 1'
#
loop_
_entity.id
_entity.type
_entity.pdbx_description
1 polymer ?
#
loop_
_entity_poly.entity_id
_entity_poly.type
_entity_poly.pdbx_seq_one_letter_code
_entity_poly.pdbx_strand_id
1 'polypeptide(L)'
;MRQRLRAIIFGGAIAFAALGSPAPAPAAQQPQAGSQIEFGVDMARRGLWNEALFRFERALAERPSDARILNNIAVSYEALGLFEEALEAYRKGIEAGAANRELRSNYSRFLEFYQSFKPAEEEPATATEEPSRDGTGEEARDG
;
A
#
# COMPACT_ATOMS: atom_id res chain seq x y z
N MET A 1 48.23 -6.48 47.38
CA MET A 1 48.71 -5.10 47.61
C MET A 1 48.54 -4.31 46.31
N ARG A 2 47.32 -3.81 46.03
CA ARG A 2 47.00 -2.37 45.87
C ARG A 2 48.17 -1.52 45.35
N GLN A 3 48.08 -1.05 44.09
CA GLN A 3 48.26 0.36 43.78
C GLN A 3 47.24 0.80 42.71
N ARG A 4 46.38 1.74 43.12
CA ARG A 4 45.53 2.55 42.24
C ARG A 4 46.38 3.77 41.86
N LEU A 5 46.44 4.13 40.59
CA LEU A 5 46.85 5.47 40.19
C LEU A 5 45.75 6.09 39.33
N ARG A 6 45.29 7.26 39.77
CA ARG A 6 44.25 8.10 39.16
C ARG A 6 44.91 9.24 38.40
N ALA A 7 44.22 9.65 37.32
CA ALA A 7 44.28 10.93 36.62
C ALA A 7 45.63 11.20 35.89
N ILE A 8 45.66 11.85 34.72
CA ILE A 8 45.16 13.20 34.45
C ILE A 8 44.87 13.33 32.93
N ILE A 9 43.70 13.87 32.60
CA ILE A 9 43.38 14.45 31.29
C ILE A 9 43.96 15.87 31.28
N PHE A 10 44.77 16.24 30.28
CA PHE A 10 44.82 17.60 29.71
C PHE A 10 45.65 17.59 28.42
N GLY A 11 45.14 18.19 27.36
CA GLY A 11 45.89 18.45 26.14
C GLY A 11 45.11 18.13 24.87
N GLY A 12 44.29 19.07 24.42
CA GLY A 12 43.60 18.97 23.15
C GLY A 12 44.57 18.83 21.97
N ALA A 13 44.19 17.98 21.03
CA ALA A 13 44.52 18.12 19.63
C ALA A 13 43.34 17.52 18.85
N ILE A 14 42.58 18.41 18.22
CA ILE A 14 41.61 18.06 17.19
C ILE A 14 42.40 17.43 16.05
N ALA A 15 42.36 16.10 15.94
CA ALA A 15 42.78 15.40 14.75
C ALA A 15 41.54 15.18 13.88
N PHE A 16 41.43 15.99 12.83
CA PHE A 16 40.51 15.78 11.71
C PHE A 16 40.92 14.46 11.00
N ALA A 17 40.43 13.33 11.51
CA ALA A 17 40.59 12.05 10.84
C ALA A 17 39.50 11.94 9.78
N ALA A 18 39.93 12.09 8.52
CA ALA A 18 39.20 11.94 7.27
C ALA A 18 37.80 11.31 7.38
N LEU A 19 36.78 12.10 7.04
CA LEU A 19 35.48 11.61 6.58
C LEU A 19 35.72 10.85 5.26
N GLY A 20 36.16 9.60 5.37
CA GLY A 20 35.99 8.66 4.28
C GLY A 20 34.50 8.43 4.13
N SER A 21 33.88 8.95 3.07
CA SER A 21 32.54 8.50 2.67
C SER A 21 32.57 6.98 2.63
N PRO A 22 31.60 6.26 3.23
CA PRO A 22 31.52 4.82 3.00
C PRO A 22 31.45 4.64 1.48
N ALA A 23 32.38 3.87 0.92
CA ALA A 23 32.29 3.47 -0.48
C ALA A 23 30.88 2.88 -0.70
N PRO A 24 30.18 3.19 -1.80
CA PRO A 24 28.90 2.55 -2.07
C PRO A 24 29.15 1.05 -2.00
N ALA A 25 28.40 0.36 -1.13
CA ALA A 25 28.41 -1.10 -1.12
C ALA A 25 28.25 -1.55 -2.59
N PRO A 26 29.02 -2.54 -3.07
CA PRO A 26 28.89 -3.00 -4.45
C PRO A 26 27.40 -3.26 -4.65
N ALA A 27 26.80 -2.57 -5.62
CA ALA A 27 25.38 -2.69 -5.89
C ALA A 27 25.12 -4.18 -6.09
N ALA A 28 24.59 -4.84 -5.05
CA ALA A 28 24.09 -6.20 -5.15
C ALA A 28 23.15 -6.12 -6.33
N GLN A 29 23.49 -6.81 -7.44
CA GLN A 29 22.77 -6.69 -8.71
C GLN A 29 21.30 -6.81 -8.40
N GLN A 30 20.61 -5.68 -8.30
CA GLN A 30 19.20 -5.70 -7.97
C GLN A 30 18.59 -6.39 -9.18
N PRO A 31 17.84 -7.49 -8.97
CA PRO A 31 17.24 -8.18 -10.09
C PRO A 31 16.45 -7.14 -10.86
N GLN A 32 16.81 -6.96 -12.14
CA GLN A 32 16.18 -5.99 -13.03
C GLN A 32 14.67 -6.24 -13.04
N ALA A 33 13.86 -5.24 -13.33
CA ALA A 33 12.40 -5.35 -13.30
C ALA A 33 11.87 -6.61 -14.00
N GLY A 34 12.47 -7.01 -15.13
CA GLY A 34 12.13 -8.27 -15.82
C GLY A 34 12.31 -9.52 -14.95
N SER A 35 13.45 -9.65 -14.27
CA SER A 35 13.73 -10.77 -13.36
C SER A 35 12.81 -10.78 -12.14
N GLN A 36 12.46 -9.61 -11.60
CA GLN A 36 11.49 -9.52 -10.49
C GLN A 36 10.09 -9.94 -10.94
N ILE A 37 9.67 -9.56 -12.15
CA ILE A 37 8.37 -9.96 -12.70
C ILE A 37 8.32 -11.49 -12.89
N GLU A 38 9.34 -12.08 -13.51
CA GLU A 38 9.38 -13.53 -13.76
C GLU A 38 9.34 -14.32 -12.45
N PHE A 39 10.13 -13.90 -11.45
CA PHE A 39 10.12 -14.53 -10.13
C PHE A 39 8.76 -14.35 -9.44
N GLY A 40 8.18 -13.16 -9.47
CA GLY A 40 6.86 -12.90 -8.90
C GLY A 40 5.77 -13.76 -9.52
N VAL A 41 5.83 -13.99 -10.84
CA VAL A 41 4.91 -14.90 -11.55
C VAL A 41 5.08 -16.36 -11.09
N ASP A 42 6.32 -16.83 -10.86
CA ASP A 42 6.56 -18.17 -10.30
C ASP A 42 5.96 -18.29 -8.89
N MET A 43 6.16 -17.29 -8.04
CA MET A 43 5.60 -17.28 -6.68
C MET A 43 4.06 -17.28 -6.70
N ALA A 44 3.45 -16.47 -7.57
CA ALA A 44 2.00 -16.44 -7.76
C ALA A 44 1.44 -17.81 -8.20
N ARG A 45 2.09 -18.48 -9.16
CA ARG A 45 1.71 -19.84 -9.60
C ARG A 45 1.78 -20.87 -8.49
N ARG A 46 2.63 -20.65 -7.49
CA ARG A 46 2.77 -21.48 -6.29
C ARG A 46 1.84 -21.07 -5.14
N GLY A 47 1.00 -20.06 -5.34
CA GLY A 47 0.11 -19.52 -4.31
C GLY A 47 0.82 -18.67 -3.24
N LEU A 48 2.08 -18.31 -3.46
CA LEU A 48 2.88 -17.50 -2.53
C LEU A 48 2.65 -16.01 -2.79
N TRP A 49 1.41 -15.56 -2.59
CA TRP A 49 0.95 -14.24 -3.03
C TRP A 49 1.65 -13.07 -2.36
N ASN A 50 2.04 -13.18 -1.08
CA ASN A 50 2.82 -12.14 -0.39
C ASN A 50 4.22 -11.95 -1.02
N GLU A 51 4.90 -13.05 -1.36
CA GLU A 51 6.20 -12.97 -2.02
C GLU A 51 6.04 -12.47 -3.45
N ALA A 52 5.00 -12.90 -4.17
CA ALA A 52 4.69 -12.40 -5.50
C ALA A 52 4.50 -10.87 -5.49
N LEU A 53 3.67 -10.37 -4.57
CA LEU A 53 3.42 -8.94 -4.38
C LEU A 53 4.73 -8.17 -4.14
N PHE A 54 5.54 -8.61 -3.17
CA PHE A 54 6.83 -7.98 -2.87
C PHE A 54 7.72 -7.86 -4.10
N ARG A 55 7.75 -8.89 -4.95
CA ARG A 55 8.56 -8.90 -6.18
C ARG A 55 8.01 -7.95 -7.22
N PHE A 56 6.69 -7.89 -7.40
CA PHE A 56 6.06 -6.96 -8.31
C PHE A 56 6.23 -5.50 -7.86
N GLU A 57 6.18 -5.20 -6.56
CA GLU A 57 6.45 -3.86 -6.02
C GLU A 57 7.88 -3.40 -6.32
N ARG A 58 8.86 -4.31 -6.20
CA ARG A 58 10.24 -4.01 -6.61
C ARG A 58 10.36 -3.74 -8.10
N ALA A 59 9.66 -4.53 -8.92
CA ALA A 59 9.62 -4.29 -10.37
C ALA A 59 8.98 -2.93 -10.70
N LEU A 60 7.93 -2.55 -9.96
CA LEU A 60 7.22 -1.29 -10.12
C LEU A 60 8.12 -0.10 -9.75
N ALA A 61 8.95 -0.22 -8.71
CA ALA A 61 9.89 0.83 -8.34
C ALA A 61 10.86 1.20 -9.49
N GLU A 62 11.19 0.25 -10.37
CA GLU A 62 11.99 0.50 -11.57
C GLU A 62 11.15 0.98 -12.76
N ARG A 63 9.89 0.56 -12.85
CA ARG A 63 8.96 0.91 -13.94
C ARG A 63 7.60 1.35 -13.37
N PRO A 64 7.48 2.57 -12.82
CA PRO A 64 6.33 3.00 -12.03
C PRO A 64 4.98 3.01 -12.75
N SER A 65 4.99 2.93 -14.07
CA SER A 65 3.79 3.00 -14.92
C SER A 65 3.69 1.81 -15.88
N ASP A 66 4.36 0.68 -15.61
CA ASP A 66 4.15 -0.53 -16.41
C ASP A 66 2.81 -1.19 -16.01
N ALA A 67 1.81 -1.04 -16.90
CA ALA A 67 0.47 -1.56 -16.70
C ALA A 67 0.42 -3.09 -16.46
N ARG A 68 1.41 -3.85 -16.92
CA ARG A 68 1.47 -5.30 -16.66
C ARG A 68 1.90 -5.58 -15.22
N ILE A 69 2.83 -4.79 -14.67
CA ILE A 69 3.26 -4.92 -13.28
C ILE A 69 2.09 -4.55 -12.36
N LEU A 70 1.40 -3.44 -12.65
CA LEU A 70 0.22 -3.00 -11.90
C LEU A 70 -0.91 -4.04 -11.94
N ASN A 71 -1.14 -4.70 -13.08
CA ASN A 71 -2.06 -5.84 -13.16
C ASN A 71 -1.66 -6.97 -12.20
N ASN A 72 -0.38 -7.35 -12.17
CA ASN A 72 0.09 -8.44 -11.33
C ASN A 72 0.00 -8.11 -9.83
N ILE A 73 0.24 -6.85 -9.45
CA ILE A 73 0.03 -6.34 -8.09
C ILE A 73 -1.45 -6.45 -7.73
N ALA A 74 -2.35 -5.99 -8.60
CA ALA A 74 -3.78 -6.03 -8.36
C ALA A 74 -4.30 -7.47 -8.16
N VAL A 75 -3.90 -8.41 -9.03
CA VAL A 75 -4.22 -9.84 -8.89
C VAL A 75 -3.65 -10.42 -7.58
N SER A 76 -2.47 -9.97 -7.15
CA SER A 76 -1.88 -10.43 -5.89
C SER A 76 -2.67 -9.94 -4.68
N TYR A 77 -3.13 -8.68 -4.70
CA TYR A 77 -4.03 -8.16 -3.67
C TYR A 77 -5.38 -8.88 -3.65
N GLU A 78 -5.98 -9.17 -4.81
CA GLU A 78 -7.21 -9.99 -4.89
C GLU A 78 -7.02 -11.35 -4.22
N ALA A 79 -5.92 -12.04 -4.54
CA ALA A 79 -5.64 -13.36 -3.99
C ALA A 79 -5.37 -13.34 -2.47
N LEU A 80 -4.96 -12.20 -1.93
CA LEU A 80 -4.76 -11.96 -0.50
C LEU A 80 -6.04 -11.48 0.20
N GLY A 81 -7.13 -11.20 -0.53
CA GLY A 81 -8.37 -10.65 0.02
C GLY A 81 -8.33 -9.15 0.32
N LEU A 82 -7.31 -8.45 -0.17
CA LEU A 82 -7.10 -7.01 0.00
C LEU A 82 -7.77 -6.25 -1.15
N PHE A 83 -9.11 -6.23 -1.14
CA PHE A 83 -9.89 -5.82 -2.31
C PHE A 83 -9.83 -4.33 -2.61
N GLU A 84 -9.75 -3.48 -1.59
CA GLU A 84 -9.59 -2.04 -1.74
C GLU A 84 -8.27 -1.69 -2.44
N GLU A 85 -7.18 -2.33 -2.04
CA GLU A 85 -5.85 -2.17 -2.64
C GLU A 85 -5.82 -2.75 -4.07
N ALA A 86 -6.49 -3.87 -4.31
CA ALA A 86 -6.66 -4.42 -5.66
C ALA A 86 -7.37 -3.42 -6.58
N LEU A 87 -8.47 -2.81 -6.11
CA LEU A 87 -9.22 -1.80 -6.86
C LEU A 87 -8.33 -0.60 -7.23
N GLU A 88 -7.53 -0.10 -6.28
CA GLU A 88 -6.62 1.02 -6.53
C GLU A 88 -5.52 0.65 -7.55
N ALA A 89 -4.91 -0.52 -7.41
CA ALA A 89 -3.88 -1.00 -8.33
C ALA A 89 -4.42 -1.20 -9.76
N TYR A 90 -5.65 -1.72 -9.89
CA TYR A 90 -6.33 -1.82 -11.18
C TYR A 90 -6.55 -0.45 -11.83
N ARG A 91 -7.05 0.54 -11.08
CA ARG A 91 -7.27 1.90 -11.58
C ARG A 91 -5.97 2.52 -12.09
N LYS A 92 -4.90 2.45 -11.30
CA LYS A 92 -3.56 2.91 -11.72
C LYS A 92 -3.08 2.19 -12.99
N GLY A 93 -3.30 0.88 -13.08
CA GLY A 93 -2.95 0.11 -14.28
C GLY A 93 -3.68 0.61 -15.53
N ILE A 94 -4.98 0.89 -15.42
CA ILE A 94 -5.81 1.37 -16.53
C ILE A 94 -5.35 2.75 -16.99
N GLU A 95 -5.06 3.65 -16.04
CA GLU A 95 -4.51 4.98 -16.31
C GLU A 95 -3.15 4.90 -17.01
N ALA A 96 -2.28 3.98 -16.58
CA ALA A 96 -0.94 3.81 -17.15
C ALA A 96 -0.92 3.15 -18.54
N GLY A 97 -1.92 2.32 -18.87
CA GLY A 97 -1.89 1.54 -20.10
C GLY A 97 -3.26 1.00 -20.52
N ALA A 98 -4.15 1.90 -20.93
CA ALA A 98 -5.52 1.60 -21.34
C ALA A 98 -5.66 0.62 -22.54
N ALA A 99 -4.57 0.22 -23.21
CA ALA A 99 -4.57 -0.76 -24.30
C ALA A 99 -4.30 -2.22 -23.84
N ASN A 100 -3.84 -2.44 -22.59
CA ASN A 100 -3.58 -3.78 -22.06
C ASN A 100 -4.90 -4.58 -21.91
N ARG A 101 -5.10 -5.57 -22.77
CA ARG A 101 -6.33 -6.38 -22.82
C ARG A 101 -6.50 -7.25 -21.58
N GLU A 102 -5.43 -7.89 -21.12
CA GLU A 102 -5.46 -8.78 -19.95
C GLU A 102 -5.84 -8.01 -18.69
N LEU A 103 -5.21 -6.85 -18.48
CA LEU A 103 -5.54 -5.95 -17.38
C LEU A 103 -7.03 -5.56 -17.38
N ARG A 104 -7.60 -5.19 -18.53
CA ARG A 104 -9.03 -4.87 -18.62
C ARG A 104 -9.90 -6.06 -18.27
N SER A 105 -9.59 -7.24 -18.82
CA SER A 105 -10.35 -8.46 -18.53
C SER A 105 -10.30 -8.84 -17.06
N ASN A 106 -9.14 -8.69 -16.41
CA ASN A 106 -9.01 -8.95 -14.98
C ASN A 106 -9.76 -7.90 -14.16
N TYR A 107 -9.62 -6.62 -14.47
CA TYR A 107 -10.32 -5.56 -13.77
C TYR A 107 -11.85 -5.70 -13.88
N SER A 108 -12.37 -6.01 -15.07
CA SER A 108 -13.82 -6.23 -15.26
C SER A 108 -14.34 -7.38 -14.40
N ARG A 109 -13.63 -8.52 -14.39
CA ARG A 109 -14.00 -9.67 -13.55
C ARG A 109 -13.94 -9.32 -12.06
N PHE A 110 -12.89 -8.62 -11.66
CA PHE A 110 -12.74 -8.15 -10.29
C PHE A 110 -13.87 -7.20 -9.88
N LEU A 111 -14.28 -6.26 -10.75
CA LEU A 111 -15.39 -5.35 -10.44
C LEU A 111 -16.73 -6.07 -10.28
N GLU A 112 -17.02 -7.06 -11.13
CA GLU A 112 -18.23 -7.88 -10.99
C GLU A 112 -18.25 -8.59 -9.63
N PHE A 113 -17.12 -9.20 -9.25
CA PHE A 113 -16.94 -9.82 -7.94
C PHE A 113 -17.07 -8.80 -6.80
N TYR A 114 -16.31 -7.69 -6.85
CA TYR A 114 -16.23 -6.70 -5.80
C TYR A 114 -17.57 -5.99 -5.57
N GLN A 115 -18.34 -5.71 -6.63
CA GLN A 115 -19.70 -5.16 -6.51
C GLN A 115 -20.68 -6.15 -5.87
N SER A 116 -20.52 -7.45 -6.12
CA SER A 116 -21.33 -8.48 -5.47
C SER A 116 -20.94 -8.70 -3.99
N PHE A 117 -19.70 -8.37 -3.63
CA PHE A 117 -19.13 -8.58 -2.30
C PHE A 117 -19.26 -7.36 -1.39
N LYS A 118 -19.10 -6.15 -1.91
CA LYS A 118 -19.10 -4.92 -1.12
C LYS A 118 -20.52 -4.72 -0.54
N PRO A 119 -20.65 -4.51 0.79
CA PRO A 119 -21.92 -4.15 1.37
C PRO A 119 -22.38 -2.86 0.69
N ALA A 120 -23.69 -2.71 0.47
CA ALA A 120 -24.29 -1.43 0.13
C ALA A 120 -23.53 -0.35 0.90
N GLU A 121 -22.97 0.64 0.18
CA GLU A 121 -22.36 1.81 0.79
C GLU A 121 -23.20 2.15 2.01
N GLU A 122 -22.59 2.24 3.21
CA GLU A 122 -23.31 2.61 4.43
C GLU A 122 -24.26 3.74 4.04
N GLU A 123 -25.57 3.43 3.91
CA GLU A 123 -26.53 4.46 3.59
C GLU A 123 -26.32 5.48 4.70
N PRO A 124 -26.00 6.75 4.37
CA PRO A 124 -25.77 7.74 5.40
C PRO A 124 -26.99 7.68 6.30
N ALA A 125 -26.76 7.30 7.57
CA ALA A 125 -27.81 7.01 8.53
C ALA A 125 -28.87 8.09 8.36
N THR A 126 -30.01 7.69 7.79
CA THR A 126 -31.06 8.63 7.43
C THR A 126 -31.35 9.39 8.70
N ALA A 127 -31.05 10.69 8.70
CA ALA A 127 -31.44 11.56 9.78
C ALA A 127 -32.97 11.46 9.79
N THR A 128 -33.50 10.62 10.66
CA THR A 128 -34.88 10.71 11.10
C THR A 128 -34.94 12.07 11.80
N GLU A 129 -35.17 13.11 11.01
CA GLU A 129 -35.80 14.32 11.51
C GLU A 129 -37.12 13.84 12.13
N GLU A 130 -37.10 13.63 13.45
CA GLU A 130 -38.34 13.51 14.18
C GLU A 130 -39.16 14.77 13.87
N PRO A 131 -40.41 14.65 13.43
CA PRO A 131 -41.26 15.82 13.30
C PRO A 131 -41.41 16.39 14.72
N SER A 132 -40.78 17.54 14.95
CA SER A 132 -40.94 18.37 16.14
C SER A 132 -42.43 18.45 16.47
N ARG A 133 -42.86 17.70 17.50
CA ARG A 133 -44.17 17.87 18.10
C ARG A 133 -44.14 19.19 18.85
N ASP A 134 -44.34 20.29 18.13
CA ASP A 134 -44.79 21.54 18.73
C ASP A 134 -46.24 21.35 19.16
N GLY A 135 -46.41 20.78 20.34
CA GLY A 135 -47.66 20.76 21.07
C GLY A 135 -47.90 22.15 21.66
N THR A 136 -48.44 23.06 20.86
CA THR A 136 -49.13 24.22 21.41
C THR A 136 -50.48 23.74 21.95
N GLY A 137 -50.47 23.39 23.23
CA GLY A 137 -51.66 23.10 24.01
C GLY A 137 -52.61 24.29 24.00
N GLU A 138 -53.79 24.05 23.48
CA GLU A 138 -54.95 24.93 23.52
C GLU A 138 -55.34 25.19 24.97
N GLU A 139 -55.01 26.37 25.51
CA GLU A 139 -55.53 26.85 26.80
C GLU A 139 -57.03 27.16 26.65
N ALA A 140 -57.87 26.15 26.86
CA ALA A 140 -59.25 26.36 27.26
C ALA A 140 -59.27 26.73 28.75
N ARG A 141 -59.34 28.03 29.06
CA ARG A 141 -59.79 28.50 30.38
C ARG A 141 -61.28 28.82 30.30
N ASP A 142 -62.06 27.91 30.88
CA ASP A 142 -63.43 28.14 31.36
C ASP A 142 -63.34 28.55 32.84
N GLY A 143 -64.11 29.56 33.25
CA GLY A 143 -64.16 30.08 34.63
C GLY A 143 -64.24 31.60 34.75
#